data_AF-W2HNZ4-F1
#
_entry.id   AF-W2HNZ4-F1
#
_cell.length_a   1.000
_cell.length_b   1.000
_cell.length_c   1.000
_cell.angle_alpha   90.00
_cell.angle_beta   90.00
_cell.angle_gamma   90.00
#
_symmetry.space_group_name_H-M   'P 1'
#
loop_
_entity.id
_entity.type
_entity.pdbx_description
1 polymer ?
#
loop_
_entity_poly.entity_id
_entity_poly.type
_entity_poly.pdbx_seq_one_letter_code
_entity_poly.pdbx_strand_id
1 'polypeptide(L)'
;MRRTAVAAALTRYPVSAMLKEGRLHRRSTRIKPALTTENKHMRVEHVLSYIDDATHNFEPMENVIHIDEKWFNQDKNTRTYMLL
;
A
#
# COMPACT_ATOMS: atom_id res chain seq x y z
N MET A 1 -12.47 -5.09 -11.02
CA MET A 1 -12.71 -4.96 -12.48
C MET A 1 -13.32 -6.25 -12.99
N ARG A 2 -12.56 -7.26 -13.43
CA ARG A 2 -13.16 -8.49 -14.00
C ARG A 2 -14.04 -9.25 -13.02
N ARG A 3 -13.56 -9.54 -11.80
CA ARG A 3 -14.35 -10.24 -10.76
C ARG A 3 -15.66 -9.50 -10.43
N THR A 4 -15.59 -8.19 -10.23
CA THR A 4 -16.74 -7.33 -9.96
C THR A 4 -17.73 -7.30 -11.13
N ALA A 5 -17.22 -7.20 -12.36
CA ALA A 5 -18.05 -7.22 -13.57
C ALA A 5 -18.79 -8.55 -13.71
N VAL A 6 -18.10 -9.68 -13.50
CA VAL A 6 -18.70 -11.02 -13.50
C VAL A 6 -19.77 -11.14 -12.40
N ALA A 7 -19.47 -10.70 -11.18
CA ALA A 7 -20.42 -10.77 -10.06
C ALA A 7 -21.66 -9.90 -10.28
N ALA A 8 -21.53 -8.78 -10.98
CA ALA A 8 -22.63 -7.88 -11.32
C ALA A 8 -23.32 -8.22 -12.65
N ALA A 9 -22.89 -9.29 -13.34
CA ALA A 9 -23.32 -9.64 -14.70
C ALA A 9 -23.18 -8.48 -15.72
N LEU A 10 -22.15 -7.64 -15.53
CA LEU A 10 -21.83 -6.51 -16.40
C LEU A 10 -20.59 -6.79 -17.23
N THR A 11 -20.43 -6.05 -18.34
CA THR A 11 -19.14 -5.98 -19.03
C THR A 11 -18.14 -5.18 -18.18
N ARG A 12 -16.85 -5.23 -18.53
CA ARG A 12 -15.80 -4.49 -17.78
C ARG A 12 -15.92 -2.96 -17.95
N TYR A 13 -16.60 -2.51 -19.00
CA TYR A 13 -16.66 -1.11 -19.38
C TYR A 13 -17.40 -0.23 -18.36
N PRO A 14 -18.65 -0.54 -17.94
CA PRO A 14 -19.37 0.24 -16.93
C PRO A 14 -18.61 0.34 -15.60
N VAL A 15 -18.05 -0.78 -15.12
CA VAL A 15 -17.25 -0.81 -13.89
C VAL A 15 -16.04 0.13 -14.00
N SER A 16 -15.43 0.22 -15.18
CA SER A 16 -14.30 1.13 -15.42
C SER A 16 -14.71 2.59 -15.51
N ALA A 17 -15.85 2.88 -16.11
CA ALA A 17 -16.39 4.24 -16.17
C ALA A 17 -16.70 4.74 -14.76
N MET A 18 -17.42 3.95 -13.96
CA MET A 18 -17.77 4.31 -12.58
C MET A 18 -16.55 4.51 -11.67
N LEU A 19 -15.46 3.77 -11.88
CA LEU A 19 -14.20 4.01 -11.15
C LEU A 19 -13.54 5.34 -11.54
N LYS A 20 -13.57 5.69 -12.83
CA LYS A 20 -13.02 6.97 -13.31
C LYS A 20 -13.86 8.15 -12.83
N GLU A 21 -15.18 7.98 -12.81
CA GLU A 21 -16.15 8.96 -12.31
C GLU A 21 -16.16 9.06 -10.77
N GLY A 22 -15.43 8.20 -10.06
CA GLY A 22 -15.40 8.19 -8.58
C GLY A 22 -16.68 7.65 -7.93
N ARG A 23 -17.60 7.07 -8.70
CA ARG A 23 -18.83 6.43 -8.20
C ARG A 23 -18.60 5.04 -7.63
N LEU A 24 -17.44 4.46 -7.89
CA LEU A 24 -17.02 3.18 -7.36
C LEU A 24 -15.62 3.34 -6.75
N HIS A 25 -15.43 2.76 -5.58
CA HIS A 25 -14.21 2.88 -4.79
C HIS A 25 -13.53 1.53 -4.62
N ARG A 26 -12.24 1.45 -4.95
CA ARG A 26 -11.45 0.24 -4.74
C ARG A 26 -10.96 0.19 -3.29
N ARG A 27 -11.34 -0.86 -2.55
CA ARG A 27 -10.86 -1.12 -1.19
C ARG A 27 -10.10 -2.44 -1.11
N SER A 28 -9.10 -2.50 -0.23
CA SER A 28 -8.34 -3.72 0.03
C SER A 28 -8.53 -4.14 1.49
N THR A 29 -8.62 -5.43 1.75
CA THR A 29 -8.56 -5.99 3.12
C THR A 29 -7.15 -6.04 3.67
N ARG A 30 -6.17 -5.45 2.97
CA ARG A 30 -4.81 -5.34 3.46
C ARG A 30 -4.83 -4.55 4.77
N ILE A 31 -4.39 -5.20 5.84
CA ILE A 31 -4.29 -4.62 7.19
C ILE A 31 -3.35 -3.40 7.19
N LYS A 32 -2.27 -3.45 6.39
CA LYS A 32 -1.36 -2.32 6.25
C LYS A 32 -2.00 -1.24 5.37
N PRO A 33 -2.13 0.00 5.87
CA PRO A 33 -2.71 1.10 5.12
C PRO A 33 -1.88 1.42 3.87
N ALA A 34 -2.53 1.97 2.85
CA ALA A 34 -1.84 2.49 1.68
C ALA A 34 -1.07 3.76 2.06
N LEU A 35 0.14 3.93 1.52
CA LEU A 35 0.94 5.13 1.74
C LEU A 35 0.32 6.32 0.98
N THR A 36 0.08 7.42 1.69
CA THR A 36 -0.20 8.73 1.09
C THR A 36 1.07 9.25 0.41
N THR A 37 0.95 10.28 -0.43
CA THR A 37 2.12 10.96 -1.02
C THR A 37 3.03 11.50 0.08
N GLU A 38 2.48 12.13 1.11
CA GLU A 38 3.22 12.63 2.27
C GLU A 38 3.99 11.52 3.00
N ASN A 39 3.35 10.38 3.27
CA ASN A 39 4.02 9.24 3.90
C ASN A 39 5.17 8.68 3.06
N LYS A 40 5.13 8.85 1.73
CA LYS A 40 6.24 8.45 0.86
C LYS A 40 7.40 9.43 1.00
N HIS A 41 7.13 10.74 1.00
CA HIS A 41 8.17 11.76 1.18
C HIS A 41 8.87 11.60 2.53
N MET A 42 8.12 11.52 3.63
CA MET A 42 8.71 11.31 4.96
C MET A 42 9.59 10.06 5.05
N ARG A 43 9.21 8.98 4.34
CA ARG A 43 10.03 7.76 4.28
C ARG A 43 11.34 7.96 3.54
N VAL A 44 11.34 8.74 2.47
CA VAL A 44 12.57 9.06 1.73
C VAL A 44 13.47 9.93 2.60
N GLU A 45 12.94 10.99 3.21
CA GLU A 45 13.69 11.86 4.13
C GLU A 45 14.31 11.08 5.29
N HIS A 46 13.54 10.17 5.90
CA HIS A 46 14.05 9.32 6.97
C HIS A 46 15.22 8.44 6.49
N VAL A 47 15.15 7.85 5.29
CA VAL A 47 16.26 7.05 4.76
C VAL A 47 17.47 7.91 4.45
N LEU A 48 17.27 9.11 3.89
CA LEU A 48 18.35 10.06 3.62
C LEU A 48 19.09 10.47 4.89
N SER A 49 18.40 10.57 6.03
CA SER A 49 19.06 10.88 7.32
C SER A 49 20.05 9.81 7.81
N TYR A 50 20.09 8.63 7.18
CA TYR A 50 21.07 7.58 7.45
C TYR A 50 22.12 7.45 6.34
N ILE A 51 22.22 8.42 5.45
CA ILE A 51 23.25 8.45 4.40
C ILE A 51 24.18 9.62 4.71
N ASP A 52 25.47 9.36 4.74
CA ASP A 52 26.48 10.40 4.87
C ASP A 52 26.62 11.17 3.54
N ASP A 53 26.43 12.49 3.57
CA ASP A 53 26.42 13.33 2.36
C ASP A 53 27.77 13.37 1.62
N ALA A 54 28.88 13.15 2.32
CA ALA A 54 30.22 13.25 1.72
C ALA A 54 30.63 11.94 1.04
N THR A 55 30.42 10.83 1.72
CA THR A 55 30.85 9.49 1.32
C THR A 55 29.77 8.71 0.60
N HIS A 56 28.50 9.15 0.72
CA HIS A 56 27.31 8.46 0.20
C HIS A 56 27.14 7.05 0.75
N ASN A 57 27.75 6.76 1.89
CA ASN A 57 27.62 5.48 2.59
C ASN A 57 26.44 5.53 3.57
N PHE A 58 25.86 4.36 3.82
CA PHE A 58 24.87 4.22 4.89
C PHE A 58 25.54 4.21 6.26
N GLU A 59 24.87 4.81 7.24
CA GLU A 59 25.20 4.68 8.65
C GLU A 59 25.20 3.20 9.06
N PRO A 60 26.27 2.69 9.69
CA PRO A 60 26.43 1.27 9.95
C PRO A 60 25.51 0.74 11.07
N MET A 61 24.88 1.63 11.85
CA MET A 61 23.91 1.31 12.90
C MET A 61 24.42 0.29 13.96
N GLU A 62 25.73 0.22 14.20
CA GLU A 62 26.35 -0.77 15.11
C GLU A 62 25.84 -0.69 16.56
N ASN A 63 25.27 0.46 16.94
CA ASN A 63 24.69 0.74 18.25
C ASN A 63 23.14 0.70 18.27
N VAL A 64 22.49 0.20 17.22
CA VAL A 64 21.02 0.15 17.11
C VAL A 64 20.53 -1.29 17.21
N ILE A 65 19.56 -1.53 18.10
CA ILE A 65 18.86 -2.82 18.22
C ILE A 65 17.44 -2.66 17.67
N HIS A 66 17.12 -3.37 16.59
CA HIS A 66 15.78 -3.38 16.01
C HIS A 66 14.93 -4.50 16.64
N ILE A 67 13.81 -4.12 17.26
CA ILE A 67 12.83 -5.04 17.82
C ILE A 67 11.49 -4.76 17.15
N ASP A 68 10.85 -5.80 16.61
CA ASP A 68 9.51 -5.70 16.00
C ASP A 68 8.64 -6.87 16.48
N GLU A 69 7.39 -6.59 16.78
CA GLU A 69 6.41 -7.61 17.15
C GLU A 69 5.69 -8.13 15.91
N LYS A 70 5.80 -9.45 15.69
CA LYS A 70 5.15 -10.10 14.56
C LYS A 70 3.90 -10.85 15.00
N TRP A 71 2.74 -10.34 14.60
CA TRP A 71 1.47 -11.06 14.71
C TRP A 71 1.38 -12.18 13.66
N PHE A 72 1.15 -13.41 14.11
CA PHE A 72 0.91 -14.55 13.22
C PHE A 72 -0.57 -14.67 12.88
N ASN A 73 -0.95 -14.16 11.70
CA ASN A 73 -2.33 -14.26 11.22
C ASN A 73 -2.55 -15.54 10.40
N GLN A 74 -3.65 -16.24 10.69
CA GLN A 74 -4.06 -17.45 9.95
C GLN A 74 -4.63 -17.12 8.57
N ASP A 75 -5.37 -16.01 8.43
CA ASP A 75 -5.88 -15.55 7.13
C ASP A 75 -4.84 -14.67 6.41
N LYS A 76 -4.33 -15.20 5.30
CA LYS A 76 -3.36 -14.52 4.43
C LYS A 76 -4.01 -13.90 3.18
N ASN A 77 -5.32 -14.03 3.01
CA ASN A 77 -5.97 -13.59 1.78
C ASN A 77 -6.24 -12.09 1.80
N THR A 78 -5.27 -11.30 1.34
CA THR A 78 -5.55 -9.92 0.91
C THR A 78 -6.49 -9.95 -0.30
N ARG A 79 -7.67 -9.36 -0.16
CA ARG A 79 -8.68 -9.28 -1.20
C ARG A 79 -8.94 -7.82 -1.54
N THR A 80 -9.29 -7.57 -2.79
CA THR A 80 -9.66 -6.25 -3.28
C THR A 80 -11.11 -6.27 -3.67
N TYR A 81 -11.91 -5.39 -3.07
CA TYR A 81 -13.33 -5.23 -3.30
C TYR A 81 -13.62 -3.85 -3.90
N MET A 82 -14.79 -3.71 -4.50
CA MET A 82 -15.28 -2.45 -5.07
C MET A 82 -16.57 -2.09 -4.33
N LEU A 83 -16.59 -0.92 -3.71
CA LEU A 83 -17.73 -0.39 -2.96
C LEU A 83 -18.34 0.77 -3.74
N LEU A 84 -19.65 0.91 -3.72
CA LEU A 84 -20.35 2.12 -4.18
C LEU A 84 -20.08 3.24 -3.19
#